data_AF-A0A1G1CAR5-F1
#
_entry.id   AF-A0A1G1CAR5-F1
#
_cell.length_a   1.000
_cell.length_b   1.000
_cell.length_c   1.000
_cell.angle_alpha   90.00
_cell.angle_beta   90.00
_cell.angle_gamma   90.00
#
_symmetry.space_group_name_H-M   'P 1'
#
loop_
_entity.id
_entity.type
_entity.pdbx_description
1 polymer ?
#
loop_
_entity_poly.entity_id
_entity_poly.type
_entity_poly.pdbx_seq_one_letter_code
_entity_poly.pdbx_strand_id
1 'polypeptide(L)'
;MGLAVAKMRCLGYAVAVGVVLTVGAGCARSQYWAREDFEGTKLKLPWYTPGANSRVTVGLSEGAMHLTDAGTQPGDLLFPTKQWAADPTRGAAVEACVKVVDCQGAAGVMLMVADGVHEDSLTLYKDRIRLEKAGLERAMDTTGDFHIYRIDIRGPDIAVSVDGRRAIDGKGKFTQPAHDQRNCVGYGAGSSAATGEAHWDWLRWTTPEPATLEAQSVSGAEQVIVFKKEGVYACFPSLSMDPETESLYSSFGTKVKQSHIDPTGGSARMESRDGGRTWQEVETIPPTARGERPGSVFTAADGAKVEIGHYFWRRYPAEQKPELQKKYFIQDNSGPGPGKVATCTGGFVRRSTDDGKTWEKTEIPELDVYMAGSSPWSFCQLPDGTVLRAFMVRKTAQDSCDSYVVRTKDGKTYDVVRAMWDPTRKEDVTEENVLHVMNDGNVWMMARIGVSSGDDFMWQAFSEDGGTTWRTVKTAIKGHPPSGLIRLQDGRLLLTYGYRHVPFGIRAVLSDDDGRTWRTDQVQVLRTDGDNFDLGYPHSVQLRDGMIVTVYYFVTADFITHIACTRWQPPKW
;
A
#
# COMPACT_ATOMS: atom_id res chain seq x y z
N MET A 1 -10.33 58.82 25.50
CA MET A 1 -9.20 58.57 24.57
C MET A 1 -8.48 57.32 25.06
N GLY A 2 -8.20 56.40 24.15
CA GLY A 2 -8.27 54.95 24.39
C GLY A 2 -7.14 54.32 25.21
N LEU A 3 -7.51 53.27 25.96
CA LEU A 3 -6.60 52.24 26.42
C LEU A 3 -6.82 50.99 25.56
N ALA A 4 -5.78 50.56 24.86
CA ALA A 4 -5.74 49.32 24.11
C ALA A 4 -5.64 48.13 25.09
N VAL A 5 -6.60 47.22 25.00
CA VAL A 5 -6.57 45.93 25.70
C VAL A 5 -5.83 44.93 24.81
N ALA A 6 -4.65 44.51 25.25
CA ALA A 6 -3.91 43.42 24.63
C ALA A 6 -4.61 42.08 24.90
N LYS A 7 -4.97 41.35 23.84
CA LYS A 7 -5.46 39.97 23.93
C LYS A 7 -4.32 39.05 24.39
N MET A 8 -4.54 38.39 25.52
CA MET A 8 -3.67 37.37 26.11
C MET A 8 -3.60 36.15 25.19
N ARG A 9 -2.40 35.77 24.76
CA ARG A 9 -2.11 34.51 24.07
C ARG A 9 -2.00 33.39 25.11
N CYS A 10 -2.76 32.31 24.96
CA CYS A 10 -2.56 31.08 25.73
C CYS A 10 -1.26 30.41 25.28
N LEU A 11 -0.21 30.52 26.12
CA LEU A 11 0.95 29.62 26.06
C LEU A 11 0.57 28.28 26.72
N GLY A 12 0.98 27.18 26.09
CA GLY A 12 0.70 25.82 26.55
C GLY A 12 1.36 25.46 27.88
N TYR A 13 0.67 24.60 28.62
CA TYR A 13 1.26 23.69 29.60
C TYR A 13 0.63 22.32 29.42
N ALA A 14 1.43 21.36 28.93
CA ALA A 14 1.12 19.95 29.04
C ALA A 14 1.31 19.52 30.50
N VAL A 15 0.21 19.33 31.23
CA VAL A 15 0.22 18.65 32.53
C VAL A 15 -0.58 17.36 32.35
N ALA A 16 0.13 16.24 32.31
CA ALA A 16 -0.48 14.92 32.42
C ALA A 16 -1.00 14.75 33.86
N VAL A 17 -2.28 15.02 34.09
CA VAL A 17 -2.95 14.66 35.35
C VAL A 17 -3.60 13.29 35.16
N GLY A 18 -2.89 12.25 35.57
CA GLY A 18 -3.46 10.91 35.71
C GLY A 18 -4.34 10.85 36.96
N VAL A 19 -5.66 10.91 36.80
CA VAL A 19 -6.59 10.50 37.86
C VAL A 19 -6.81 9.00 37.71
N VAL A 20 -6.17 8.21 38.57
CA VAL A 20 -6.47 6.78 38.72
C VAL A 20 -7.70 6.64 39.61
N LEU A 21 -8.86 6.42 38.99
CA LEU A 21 -10.02 5.86 39.69
C LEU A 21 -9.93 4.33 39.57
N THR A 22 -9.52 3.68 40.66
CA THR A 22 -9.57 2.22 40.78
C THR A 22 -11.02 1.75 40.87
N VAL A 23 -11.53 1.12 39.81
CA VAL A 23 -12.74 0.28 39.86
C VAL A 23 -12.56 -0.94 38.96
N GLY A 24 -12.62 -2.14 39.58
CA GLY A 24 -13.16 -3.38 39.00
C GLY A 24 -12.46 -4.02 37.80
N ALA A 25 -12.00 -5.27 37.96
CA ALA A 25 -11.39 -6.09 36.92
C ALA A 25 -12.29 -6.26 35.68
N GLY A 26 -11.81 -5.67 34.58
CA GLY A 26 -12.26 -5.84 33.21
C GLY A 26 -11.35 -4.95 32.37
N CYS A 27 -10.31 -5.50 31.76
CA CYS A 27 -9.26 -4.73 31.10
C CYS A 27 -9.80 -4.01 29.85
N ALA A 28 -10.48 -2.88 30.02
CA ALA A 28 -10.80 -1.95 28.97
C ALA A 28 -9.49 -1.28 28.54
N ARG A 29 -8.87 -1.76 27.45
CA ARG A 29 -7.74 -1.07 26.82
C ARG A 29 -8.19 0.34 26.44
N SER A 30 -7.49 1.35 26.94
CA SER A 30 -7.72 2.77 26.64
C SER A 30 -7.65 3.05 25.14
N GLN A 31 -8.60 3.82 24.60
CA GLN A 31 -8.51 4.36 23.24
C GLN A 31 -7.58 5.56 23.22
N TYR A 32 -6.60 5.55 22.32
CA TYR A 32 -5.65 6.65 22.14
C TYR A 32 -6.14 7.60 21.04
N TRP A 33 -5.79 8.88 21.11
CA TRP A 33 -6.12 9.86 20.08
C TRP A 33 -4.88 10.15 19.22
N ALA A 34 -4.88 9.66 17.98
CA ALA A 34 -3.96 10.13 16.96
C ALA A 34 -4.38 11.53 16.51
N ARG A 35 -3.42 12.39 16.15
CA ARG A 35 -3.66 13.79 15.80
C ARG A 35 -2.78 14.23 14.64
N GLU A 36 -3.34 15.02 13.75
CA GLU A 36 -2.68 15.72 12.66
C GLU A 36 -3.01 17.22 12.79
N ASP A 37 -1.95 18.02 12.93
CA ASP A 37 -2.04 19.48 13.00
C ASP A 37 -1.72 20.07 11.63
N PHE A 38 -2.51 21.05 11.20
CA PHE A 38 -2.36 21.69 9.89
C PHE A 38 -1.71 23.09 9.96
N GLU A 39 -1.13 23.44 11.11
CA GLU A 39 -0.48 24.73 11.35
C GLU A 39 0.95 24.84 10.72
N GLY A 40 1.35 26.06 10.35
CA GLY A 40 2.76 26.41 10.04
C GLY A 40 3.27 26.08 8.63
N THR A 41 4.55 26.35 8.34
CA THR A 41 5.20 26.22 7.00
C THR A 41 5.32 24.78 6.44
N LYS A 42 4.74 23.79 7.12
CA LYS A 42 4.83 22.36 6.78
C LYS A 42 3.46 21.77 6.50
N LEU A 43 2.73 22.37 5.58
CA LEU A 43 1.52 21.74 5.06
C LEU A 43 1.92 20.47 4.31
N LYS A 44 1.81 19.31 4.96
CA LYS A 44 2.02 18.00 4.32
C LYS A 44 0.76 17.71 3.51
N LEU A 45 0.80 18.14 2.25
CA LEU A 45 -0.32 17.90 1.35
C LEU A 45 -0.61 16.39 1.29
N PRO A 46 -1.89 16.00 1.35
CA PRO A 46 -2.32 14.62 1.18
C PRO A 46 -1.71 13.99 -0.07
N TRP A 47 -1.59 12.65 -0.06
CA TRP A 47 -1.17 11.80 -1.18
C TRP A 47 -1.69 12.16 -2.57
N TYR A 48 -2.83 12.84 -2.63
CA TYR A 48 -3.43 13.34 -3.84
C TYR A 48 -3.60 14.86 -3.73
N THR A 49 -2.62 15.63 -4.20
CA THR A 49 -2.94 16.96 -4.72
C THR A 49 -3.06 16.79 -6.22
N PRO A 50 -4.24 16.95 -6.83
CA PRO A 50 -4.36 16.84 -8.28
C PRO A 50 -3.49 17.92 -8.91
N GLY A 51 -2.27 17.54 -9.35
CA GLY A 51 -1.22 18.45 -9.79
C GLY A 51 -1.51 19.23 -11.08
N ALA A 52 -2.78 19.32 -11.47
CA ALA A 52 -3.28 20.07 -12.61
C ALA A 52 -4.72 20.61 -12.44
N ASN A 53 -5.39 20.39 -11.30
CA ASN A 53 -6.76 20.88 -11.11
C ASN A 53 -6.76 22.26 -10.44
N SER A 54 -6.80 23.33 -11.23
CA SER A 54 -6.84 24.71 -10.71
C SER A 54 -8.13 25.05 -9.97
N ARG A 55 -9.16 24.20 -10.03
CA ARG A 55 -10.43 24.38 -9.30
C ARG A 55 -10.36 23.88 -7.87
N VAL A 56 -9.34 23.09 -7.53
CA VAL A 56 -9.12 22.54 -6.19
C VAL A 56 -7.77 23.01 -5.68
N THR A 57 -7.78 23.89 -4.70
CA THR A 57 -6.58 24.50 -4.13
C THR A 57 -6.44 24.19 -2.65
N VAL A 58 -5.19 24.08 -2.22
CA VAL A 58 -4.84 23.99 -0.80
C VAL A 58 -3.71 24.93 -0.50
N GLY A 59 -3.86 25.71 0.56
CA GLY A 59 -2.85 26.62 1.04
C GLY A 59 -2.90 26.79 2.55
N LEU A 60 -2.13 27.75 3.05
CA LEU A 60 -2.20 28.19 4.44
C LEU A 60 -2.85 29.57 4.46
N SER A 61 -3.92 29.73 5.22
CA SER A 61 -4.49 31.03 5.52
C SER A 61 -5.15 31.00 6.90
N GLU A 62 -5.08 32.13 7.60
CA GLU A 62 -5.52 32.25 8.99
C GLU A 62 -4.85 31.27 9.98
N GLY A 63 -3.62 30.82 9.67
CA GLY A 63 -2.88 29.89 10.53
C GLY A 63 -3.33 28.42 10.39
N ALA A 64 -4.29 28.13 9.52
CA ALA A 64 -4.84 26.81 9.27
C ALA A 64 -4.69 26.40 7.79
N MET A 65 -4.90 25.11 7.50
CA MET A 65 -5.02 24.66 6.11
C MET A 65 -6.30 25.22 5.49
N HIS A 66 -6.16 25.95 4.39
CA HIS A 66 -7.28 26.45 3.61
C HIS A 66 -7.47 25.60 2.38
N LEU A 67 -8.59 24.88 2.33
CA LEU A 67 -8.97 24.01 1.23
C LEU A 67 -10.14 24.66 0.50
N THR A 68 -10.01 24.81 -0.82
CA THR A 68 -11.07 25.30 -1.70
C THR A 68 -11.29 24.29 -2.81
N ASP A 69 -12.52 23.84 -2.96
CA ASP A 69 -13.04 23.16 -4.13
C ASP A 69 -14.11 24.05 -4.78
N ALA A 70 -13.74 24.71 -5.87
CA ALA A 70 -14.61 25.56 -6.67
C ALA A 70 -15.16 24.82 -7.91
N GLY A 71 -14.92 23.51 -8.01
CA GLY A 71 -15.24 22.70 -9.18
C GLY A 71 -16.54 21.91 -9.05
N THR A 72 -17.08 21.52 -10.20
CA THR A 72 -18.26 20.63 -10.30
C THR A 72 -18.11 19.59 -11.41
N GLN A 73 -16.88 19.43 -11.92
CA GLN A 73 -16.55 18.44 -12.94
C GLN A 73 -16.06 17.15 -12.28
N PRO A 74 -16.22 15.98 -12.91
CA PRO A 74 -15.68 14.73 -12.40
C PRO A 74 -14.19 14.83 -12.06
N GLY A 75 -13.83 14.56 -10.80
CA GLY A 75 -12.46 14.67 -10.29
C GLY A 75 -12.12 16.03 -9.65
N ASP A 76 -13.06 16.98 -9.65
CA ASP A 76 -13.03 18.15 -8.76
C ASP A 76 -13.44 17.65 -7.37
N LEU A 77 -12.47 17.26 -6.56
CA LEU A 77 -12.60 16.95 -5.14
C LEU A 77 -11.20 16.88 -4.52
N LEU A 78 -11.13 17.07 -3.21
CA LEU A 78 -9.96 16.73 -2.42
C LEU A 78 -10.40 16.10 -1.11
N PHE A 79 -10.33 14.77 -1.11
CA PHE A 79 -10.83 13.94 -0.03
C PHE A 79 -9.71 13.06 0.54
N PRO A 80 -8.87 13.60 1.44
CA PRO A 80 -7.89 12.79 2.14
C PRO A 80 -8.58 11.83 3.08
N THR A 81 -8.04 10.61 3.18
CA THR A 81 -8.50 9.60 4.13
C THR A 81 -7.36 9.13 5.01
N LYS A 82 -7.68 8.83 6.27
CA LYS A 82 -6.82 8.12 7.21
C LYS A 82 -7.48 6.80 7.54
N GLN A 83 -6.82 5.71 7.19
CA GLN A 83 -7.28 4.39 7.62
C GLN A 83 -7.13 4.30 9.14
N TRP A 84 -8.15 3.79 9.81
CA TRP A 84 -8.16 3.59 11.26
C TRP A 84 -8.64 2.17 11.57
N ALA A 85 -8.40 1.68 12.78
CA ALA A 85 -8.88 0.38 13.23
C ALA A 85 -10.14 0.54 14.10
N ALA A 86 -11.17 1.20 13.57
CA ALA A 86 -12.44 1.31 14.27
C ALA A 86 -13.07 -0.08 14.37
N ASP A 87 -13.46 -0.46 15.58
CA ASP A 87 -14.19 -1.70 15.86
C ASP A 87 -15.65 -1.32 16.11
N PRO A 88 -16.60 -1.78 15.27
CA PRO A 88 -18.02 -1.44 15.41
C PRO A 88 -18.57 -1.72 16.81
N THR A 89 -18.08 -2.75 17.50
CA THR A 89 -18.59 -3.15 18.83
C THR A 89 -18.07 -2.26 19.95
N ARG A 90 -16.81 -1.81 19.83
CA ARG A 90 -16.15 -0.94 20.81
C ARG A 90 -16.50 0.53 20.59
N GLY A 91 -16.78 0.89 19.34
CA GLY A 91 -16.98 2.26 18.89
C GLY A 91 -15.66 2.98 18.61
N ALA A 92 -15.78 4.12 17.95
CA ALA A 92 -14.66 4.99 17.58
C ALA A 92 -15.13 6.45 17.56
N ALA A 93 -14.19 7.38 17.58
CA ALA A 93 -14.50 8.80 17.48
C ALA A 93 -13.47 9.55 16.64
N VAL A 94 -13.94 10.57 15.93
CA VAL A 94 -13.12 11.54 15.20
C VAL A 94 -13.49 12.94 15.63
N GLU A 95 -12.51 13.83 15.66
CA GLU A 95 -12.70 15.26 15.87
C GLU A 95 -11.93 16.08 14.86
N ALA A 96 -12.53 17.18 14.40
CA ALA A 96 -11.86 18.17 13.57
C ALA A 96 -12.18 19.58 14.06
N CYS A 97 -11.18 20.46 14.04
CA CYS A 97 -11.36 21.89 14.26
C CYS A 97 -11.43 22.60 12.91
N VAL A 98 -12.61 23.14 12.58
CA VAL A 98 -12.94 23.62 11.23
C VAL A 98 -13.70 24.94 11.31
N LYS A 99 -13.36 25.87 10.41
CA LYS A 99 -14.16 27.07 10.11
C LYS A 99 -14.60 27.01 8.66
N VAL A 100 -15.91 27.00 8.41
CA VAL A 100 -16.46 26.94 7.05
C VAL A 100 -16.45 28.33 6.43
N VAL A 101 -16.12 28.43 5.15
CA VAL A 101 -16.27 29.66 4.35
C VAL A 101 -17.48 29.54 3.43
N ASP A 102 -17.54 28.46 2.64
CA ASP A 102 -18.69 28.12 1.82
C ASP A 102 -18.87 26.61 1.68
N CYS A 103 -20.09 26.17 1.41
CA CYS A 103 -20.39 24.78 1.11
C CYS A 103 -21.70 24.71 0.31
N GLN A 104 -21.63 24.24 -0.93
CA GLN A 104 -22.78 24.10 -1.82
C GLN A 104 -22.95 22.64 -2.21
N GLY A 105 -23.86 21.96 -1.53
CA GLY A 105 -24.16 20.54 -1.76
C GLY A 105 -23.62 19.62 -0.67
N ALA A 106 -24.11 18.39 -0.67
CA ALA A 106 -23.64 17.35 0.24
C ALA A 106 -22.17 17.05 -0.03
N ALA A 107 -21.39 16.82 1.04
CA ALA A 107 -19.97 16.53 0.97
C ALA A 107 -19.06 17.64 0.40
N GLY A 108 -19.52 18.89 0.30
CA GLY A 108 -18.68 20.03 -0.12
C GLY A 108 -17.59 20.38 0.91
N VAL A 109 -17.96 20.43 2.18
CA VAL A 109 -17.05 20.45 3.33
C VAL A 109 -17.50 19.34 4.27
N MET A 110 -16.71 18.28 4.44
CA MET A 110 -17.18 17.12 5.21
C MET A 110 -16.14 16.49 6.13
N LEU A 111 -16.65 15.85 7.18
CA LEU A 111 -15.94 14.91 8.02
C LEU A 111 -16.64 13.55 7.91
N MET A 112 -15.93 12.54 7.40
CA MET A 112 -16.47 11.20 7.13
C MET A 112 -15.92 10.17 8.12
N VAL A 113 -16.76 9.21 8.50
CA VAL A 113 -16.41 8.05 9.32
C VAL A 113 -16.92 6.77 8.68
N ALA A 114 -16.10 5.72 8.70
CA ALA A 114 -16.50 4.37 8.34
C ALA A 114 -15.79 3.34 9.23
N ASP A 115 -16.51 2.34 9.76
CA ASP A 115 -15.98 1.34 10.70
C ASP A 115 -15.73 -0.04 10.06
N GLY A 116 -15.73 -0.11 8.73
CA GLY A 116 -15.65 -1.35 7.96
C GLY A 116 -17.00 -2.05 7.77
N VAL A 117 -18.03 -1.68 8.53
CA VAL A 117 -19.40 -2.22 8.39
C VAL A 117 -20.36 -1.12 7.94
N HIS A 118 -20.28 0.05 8.57
CA HIS A 118 -21.15 1.20 8.33
C HIS A 118 -20.33 2.45 8.00
N GLU A 119 -20.97 3.41 7.34
CA GLU A 119 -20.38 4.72 7.06
C GLU A 119 -21.39 5.87 7.11
N ASP A 120 -20.90 7.08 7.37
CA ASP A 120 -21.64 8.33 7.23
C ASP A 120 -20.66 9.50 7.06
N SER A 121 -21.19 10.63 6.61
CA SER A 121 -20.48 11.89 6.44
C SER A 121 -21.26 13.02 7.09
N LEU A 122 -20.58 13.77 7.95
CA LEU A 122 -21.06 15.05 8.46
C LEU A 122 -20.67 16.15 7.47
N THR A 123 -21.63 16.67 6.71
CA THR A 123 -21.44 17.87 5.89
C THR A 123 -21.60 19.12 6.76
N LEU A 124 -20.67 20.06 6.63
CA LEU A 124 -20.65 21.34 7.31
C LEU A 124 -21.11 22.44 6.33
N TYR A 125 -22.40 22.76 6.36
CA TYR A 125 -22.95 23.89 5.61
C TYR A 125 -22.78 25.19 6.40
N LYS A 126 -22.91 26.34 5.73
CA LYS A 126 -22.84 27.65 6.39
C LYS A 126 -23.84 27.83 7.54
N ASP A 127 -25.04 27.27 7.37
CA ASP A 127 -26.19 27.49 8.26
C ASP A 127 -26.63 26.25 9.05
N ARG A 128 -25.97 25.10 8.83
CA ARG A 128 -26.29 23.84 9.50
C ARG A 128 -25.17 22.81 9.38
N ILE A 129 -25.24 21.79 10.22
CA ILE A 129 -24.50 20.54 10.04
C ILE A 129 -25.48 19.40 9.76
N ARG A 130 -25.06 18.42 8.94
CA ARG A 130 -25.92 17.32 8.51
C ARG A 130 -25.15 16.01 8.38
N LEU A 131 -25.62 14.96 9.05
CA LEU A 131 -25.24 13.58 8.73
C LEU A 131 -26.04 13.15 7.50
N GLU A 132 -25.34 12.91 6.39
CA GLU A 132 -26.00 12.70 5.09
C GLU A 132 -26.75 11.37 5.01
N LYS A 133 -26.18 10.29 5.54
CA LYS A 133 -26.77 8.95 5.47
C LYS A 133 -27.79 8.73 6.57
N ALA A 134 -27.50 9.18 7.78
CA ALA A 134 -28.46 9.16 8.89
C ALA A 134 -29.66 10.10 8.64
N GLY A 135 -29.51 11.11 7.76
CA GLY A 135 -30.55 12.08 7.44
C GLY A 135 -30.89 13.00 8.62
N LEU A 136 -29.91 13.28 9.48
CA LEU A 136 -30.08 14.10 10.69
C LEU A 136 -29.32 15.40 10.54
N GLU A 137 -29.91 16.52 10.97
CA GLU A 137 -29.29 17.83 10.84
C GLU A 137 -29.56 18.74 12.05
N ARG A 138 -28.73 19.77 12.17
CA ARG A 138 -28.83 20.80 13.21
C ARG A 138 -28.45 22.15 12.63
N ALA A 139 -29.35 23.14 12.76
CA ALA A 139 -29.05 24.52 12.42
C ALA A 139 -27.96 25.09 13.35
N MET A 140 -26.95 25.72 12.76
CA MET A 140 -25.87 26.45 13.42
C MET A 140 -25.10 27.30 12.40
N ASP A 141 -24.56 28.44 12.82
CA ASP A 141 -23.57 29.14 12.01
C ASP A 141 -22.23 28.39 12.12
N THR A 142 -21.66 28.00 10.99
CA THR A 142 -20.34 27.33 10.92
C THR A 142 -19.23 28.26 10.40
N THR A 143 -19.59 29.51 10.09
CA THR A 143 -18.72 30.49 9.42
C THR A 143 -18.14 31.53 10.37
N GLY A 144 -18.80 31.77 11.50
CA GLY A 144 -18.45 32.83 12.44
C GLY A 144 -17.12 32.61 13.18
N ASP A 145 -16.75 31.36 13.48
CA ASP A 145 -15.50 31.00 14.16
C ASP A 145 -15.12 29.54 13.86
N PHE A 146 -13.94 29.12 14.32
CA PHE A 146 -13.58 27.70 14.37
C PHE A 146 -14.42 26.96 15.41
N HIS A 147 -14.92 25.79 15.01
CA HIS A 147 -15.67 24.89 15.87
C HIS A 147 -15.02 23.50 15.90
N ILE A 148 -15.10 22.83 17.05
CA ILE A 148 -14.69 21.44 17.19
C ILE A 148 -15.88 20.54 16.92
N TYR A 149 -15.86 19.84 15.80
CA TYR A 149 -16.86 18.85 15.42
C TYR A 149 -16.36 17.46 15.81
N ARG A 150 -17.10 16.78 16.68
CA ARG A 150 -16.85 15.39 17.09
C ARG A 150 -17.92 14.48 16.55
N ILE A 151 -17.53 13.37 15.92
CA ILE A 151 -18.43 12.27 15.57
C ILE A 151 -18.04 11.06 16.42
N ASP A 152 -19.00 10.51 17.15
CA ASP A 152 -18.88 9.25 17.89
C ASP A 152 -19.73 8.18 17.20
N ILE A 153 -19.16 7.00 16.97
CA ILE A 153 -19.85 5.84 16.39
C ILE A 153 -19.73 4.62 17.30
N ARG A 154 -20.78 3.81 17.38
CA ARG A 154 -20.75 2.49 18.02
C ARG A 154 -21.93 1.63 17.56
N GLY A 155 -21.64 0.49 16.96
CA GLY A 155 -22.65 -0.39 16.39
C GLY A 155 -23.50 0.40 15.40
N PRO A 156 -24.84 0.41 15.53
CA PRO A 156 -25.72 1.17 14.66
C PRO A 156 -25.93 2.63 15.13
N ASP A 157 -25.21 3.10 16.15
CA ASP A 157 -25.38 4.44 16.71
C ASP A 157 -24.32 5.41 16.18
N ILE A 158 -24.74 6.63 15.83
CA ILE A 158 -23.87 7.76 15.52
C ILE A 158 -24.32 8.99 16.30
N ALA A 159 -23.40 9.83 16.73
CA ALA A 159 -23.72 11.10 17.34
C ALA A 159 -22.71 12.18 16.97
N VAL A 160 -23.18 13.43 16.99
CA VAL A 160 -22.33 14.59 16.74
C VAL A 160 -22.35 15.52 17.94
N SER A 161 -21.18 15.95 18.37
CA SER A 161 -21.01 17.02 19.34
C SER A 161 -20.25 18.18 18.71
N VAL A 162 -20.64 19.41 19.04
CA VAL A 162 -19.99 20.65 18.61
C VAL A 162 -19.52 21.39 19.85
N ASP A 163 -18.24 21.72 19.93
CA ASP A 163 -17.60 22.39 21.08
C ASP A 163 -17.90 21.72 22.42
N GLY A 164 -17.86 20.38 22.41
CA GLY A 164 -18.12 19.54 23.58
C GLY A 164 -19.59 19.39 23.96
N ARG A 165 -20.54 19.95 23.19
CA ARG A 165 -21.98 19.84 23.43
C ARG A 165 -22.65 18.95 22.38
N ARG A 166 -23.51 18.03 22.81
CA ARG A 166 -24.29 17.16 21.91
C ARG A 166 -25.16 18.01 20.98
N ALA A 167 -24.97 17.87 19.68
CA ALA A 167 -25.70 18.60 18.63
C ALA A 167 -26.69 17.71 17.88
N ILE A 168 -26.30 16.46 17.58
CA ILE A 168 -27.12 15.43 16.92
C ILE A 168 -26.99 14.12 17.70
N ASP A 169 -28.11 13.44 17.93
CA ASP A 169 -28.16 12.12 18.54
C ASP A 169 -28.86 11.12 17.59
N GLY A 170 -28.08 10.22 17.00
CA GLY A 170 -28.49 9.31 15.93
C GLY A 170 -28.46 7.85 16.36
N LYS A 171 -29.14 7.53 17.46
CA LYS A 171 -29.30 6.15 17.93
C LYS A 171 -29.99 5.29 16.85
N GLY A 172 -29.35 4.20 16.44
CA GLY A 172 -29.82 3.29 15.41
C GLY A 172 -29.84 3.88 13.98
N LYS A 173 -29.08 4.95 13.73
CA LYS A 173 -29.06 5.67 12.43
C LYS A 173 -27.76 5.49 11.64
N PHE A 174 -26.72 4.91 12.23
CA PHE A 174 -25.47 4.57 11.55
C PHE A 174 -25.59 3.20 10.86
N THR A 175 -26.35 3.15 9.77
CA THR A 175 -26.76 1.87 9.16
C THR A 175 -26.39 1.74 7.69
N GLN A 176 -25.89 2.79 7.05
CA GLN A 176 -25.46 2.74 5.67
C GLN A 176 -24.23 1.83 5.55
N PRO A 177 -24.25 0.77 4.71
CA PRO A 177 -23.08 -0.09 4.53
C PRO A 177 -21.85 0.69 4.07
N ALA A 178 -20.70 0.40 4.67
CA ALA A 178 -19.42 0.97 4.27
C ALA A 178 -19.08 0.57 2.83
N HIS A 179 -18.79 1.56 1.98
CA HIS A 179 -18.37 1.35 0.60
C HIS A 179 -17.04 0.57 0.59
N ASP A 180 -17.01 -0.54 -0.15
CA ASP A 180 -15.87 -1.46 -0.23
C ASP A 180 -15.28 -1.85 1.15
N GLN A 181 -16.15 -1.98 2.15
CA GLN A 181 -15.77 -2.31 3.55
C GLN A 181 -14.70 -1.37 4.12
N ARG A 182 -14.65 -0.12 3.64
CA ARG A 182 -13.64 0.84 4.09
C ARG A 182 -13.74 1.10 5.60
N ASN A 183 -12.58 1.18 6.24
CA ASN A 183 -12.46 1.50 7.66
C ASN A 183 -11.54 2.73 7.80
N CYS A 184 -12.10 3.92 7.65
CA CYS A 184 -11.33 5.16 7.62
C CYS A 184 -12.09 6.37 8.15
N VAL A 185 -11.30 7.38 8.50
CA VAL A 185 -11.73 8.78 8.60
C VAL A 185 -11.42 9.46 7.27
N GLY A 186 -12.25 10.39 6.84
CA GLY A 186 -11.87 11.30 5.76
C GLY A 186 -12.35 12.72 6.01
N TYR A 187 -11.74 13.69 5.32
CA TYR A 187 -12.03 15.10 5.51
C TYR A 187 -11.89 15.89 4.20
N GLY A 188 -12.24 17.18 4.20
CA GLY A 188 -12.11 18.05 3.03
C GLY A 188 -13.34 18.08 2.12
N ALA A 189 -13.12 18.11 0.81
CA ALA A 189 -14.17 18.17 -0.21
C ALA A 189 -14.34 16.79 -0.87
N GLY A 190 -15.48 16.16 -0.63
CA GLY A 190 -15.74 14.75 -0.93
C GLY A 190 -16.57 14.46 -2.17
N SER A 191 -17.03 15.47 -2.91
CA SER A 191 -18.02 15.30 -3.97
C SER A 191 -17.78 16.25 -5.12
N SER A 192 -17.56 15.69 -6.31
CA SER A 192 -17.51 16.47 -7.56
C SER A 192 -18.84 17.09 -7.99
N ALA A 193 -19.94 16.84 -7.27
CA ALA A 193 -21.21 17.51 -7.49
C ALA A 193 -21.43 18.69 -6.53
N ALA A 194 -20.46 18.99 -5.66
CA ALA A 194 -20.55 20.03 -4.64
C ALA A 194 -19.30 20.92 -4.69
N THR A 195 -19.44 22.16 -4.21
CA THR A 195 -18.30 23.04 -3.93
C THR A 195 -18.14 23.23 -2.43
N GLY A 196 -16.94 23.54 -1.98
CA GLY A 196 -16.68 23.76 -0.57
C GLY A 196 -15.41 24.54 -0.32
N GLU A 197 -15.42 25.35 0.72
CA GLU A 197 -14.28 26.15 1.14
C GLU A 197 -14.25 26.18 2.67
N ALA A 198 -13.14 25.78 3.28
CA ALA A 198 -12.99 25.77 4.72
C ALA A 198 -11.54 25.86 5.16
N HIS A 199 -11.36 26.35 6.40
CA HIS A 199 -10.11 26.29 7.12
C HIS A 199 -10.13 25.10 8.09
N TRP A 200 -9.09 24.28 8.04
CA TRP A 200 -8.89 23.10 8.87
C TRP A 200 -7.68 23.34 9.75
N ASP A 201 -7.89 23.43 11.06
CA ASP A 201 -6.83 23.66 12.05
C ASP A 201 -6.15 22.33 12.42
N TRP A 202 -6.94 21.32 12.79
CA TRP A 202 -6.42 19.97 13.06
C TRP A 202 -7.50 18.91 12.90
N LEU A 203 -7.05 17.66 12.77
CA LEU A 203 -7.86 16.44 12.80
C LEU A 203 -7.30 15.49 13.86
N ARG A 204 -8.17 14.82 14.62
CA ARG A 204 -7.76 13.72 15.50
C ARG A 204 -8.77 12.58 15.49
N TRP A 205 -8.32 11.37 15.73
CA TRP A 205 -9.17 10.19 15.71
C TRP A 205 -8.72 9.13 16.71
N THR A 206 -9.66 8.32 17.17
CA THR A 206 -9.36 7.21 18.05
C THR A 206 -8.64 6.10 17.29
N THR A 207 -7.59 5.57 17.89
CA THR A 207 -6.82 4.44 17.36
C THR A 207 -6.44 3.49 18.51
N PRO A 208 -6.17 2.20 18.25
CA PRO A 208 -5.54 1.34 19.24
C PRO A 208 -4.25 1.96 19.78
N GLU A 209 -3.96 1.72 21.06
CA GLU A 209 -2.81 2.31 21.76
C GLU A 209 -1.48 2.01 21.04
N PRO A 210 -0.59 3.00 20.82
CA PRO A 210 0.69 2.79 20.12
C PRO A 210 1.55 1.68 20.74
N ALA A 211 1.53 1.52 22.07
CA ALA A 211 2.23 0.44 22.76
C ALA A 211 1.69 -0.96 22.39
N THR A 212 0.42 -1.09 22.01
CA THR A 212 -0.11 -2.35 21.45
C THR A 212 0.33 -2.60 20.01
N LEU A 213 0.83 -1.57 19.31
CA LEU A 213 1.45 -1.67 18.00
C LEU A 213 2.92 -2.05 18.12
N GLU A 214 3.68 -1.39 18.99
CA GLU A 214 5.10 -1.70 19.26
C GLU A 214 5.29 -3.07 19.94
N ALA A 215 4.36 -3.51 20.78
CA ALA A 215 4.47 -4.77 21.53
C ALA A 215 4.23 -6.05 20.70
N GLN A 216 4.15 -5.98 19.37
CA GLN A 216 3.98 -7.16 18.51
C GLN A 216 5.22 -7.52 17.69
N SER A 217 6.17 -6.61 17.48
CA SER A 217 7.34 -6.96 16.68
C SER A 217 8.16 -8.10 17.33
N VAL A 218 8.75 -8.96 16.49
CA VAL A 218 9.62 -10.06 16.96
C VAL A 218 10.63 -9.51 17.95
N SER A 219 10.76 -10.17 19.11
CA SER A 219 11.65 -9.74 20.18
C SER A 219 13.09 -9.62 19.68
N GLY A 220 13.74 -8.50 19.99
CA GLY A 220 15.11 -8.22 19.56
C GLY A 220 15.25 -7.78 18.10
N ALA A 221 14.14 -7.56 17.38
CA ALA A 221 14.20 -7.00 16.03
C ALA A 221 14.76 -5.57 16.05
N GLU A 222 15.75 -5.30 15.20
CA GLU A 222 16.34 -3.97 15.01
C GLU A 222 15.72 -3.32 13.76
N GLN A 223 15.12 -2.14 13.90
CA GLN A 223 14.57 -1.36 12.78
C GLN A 223 15.60 -0.33 12.33
N VAL A 224 15.96 -0.36 11.05
CA VAL A 224 17.04 0.48 10.49
C VAL A 224 16.51 1.20 9.25
N ILE A 225 16.80 2.50 9.15
CA ILE A 225 16.56 3.26 7.92
C ILE A 225 17.73 3.02 6.98
N VAL A 226 17.45 2.47 5.79
CA VAL A 226 18.44 2.26 4.74
C VAL A 226 18.63 3.55 3.94
N PHE A 227 17.53 4.21 3.57
CA PHE A 227 17.56 5.48 2.84
C PHE A 227 16.27 6.24 3.08
N LYS A 228 16.36 7.51 3.49
CA LYS A 228 15.22 8.41 3.67
C LYS A 228 15.61 9.83 3.28
N LYS A 229 14.84 10.45 2.38
CA LYS A 229 15.08 11.81 1.91
C LYS A 229 13.76 12.50 1.60
N GLU A 230 13.58 13.70 2.15
CA GLU A 230 12.40 14.53 1.89
C GLU A 230 12.30 14.86 0.39
N GLY A 231 11.08 14.83 -0.15
CA GLY A 231 10.81 15.05 -1.58
C GLY A 231 11.23 13.91 -2.51
N VAL A 232 11.68 12.77 -1.97
CA VAL A 232 12.02 11.57 -2.74
C VAL A 232 11.11 10.43 -2.36
N TYR A 233 10.43 9.86 -3.34
CA TYR A 233 9.69 8.61 -3.20
C TYR A 233 10.63 7.43 -3.50
N ALA A 234 11.16 6.81 -2.44
CA ALA A 234 12.04 5.64 -2.56
C ALA A 234 11.24 4.33 -2.47
N CYS A 235 11.32 3.48 -3.51
CA CYS A 235 10.45 2.31 -3.64
C CYS A 235 11.13 1.14 -4.36
N PHE A 236 10.54 -0.05 -4.24
CA PHE A 236 10.97 -1.29 -4.91
C PHE A 236 12.45 -1.63 -4.68
N PRO A 237 12.87 -1.81 -3.42
CA PRO A 237 14.24 -2.20 -3.13
C PRO A 237 14.51 -3.61 -3.62
N SER A 238 15.77 -3.89 -3.92
CA SER A 238 16.33 -5.24 -4.00
C SER A 238 17.18 -5.52 -2.77
N LEU A 239 17.59 -6.77 -2.58
CA LEU A 239 18.60 -7.15 -1.61
C LEU A 239 19.49 -8.25 -2.17
N SER A 240 20.80 -8.03 -2.10
CA SER A 240 21.82 -9.03 -2.40
C SER A 240 22.91 -9.00 -1.33
N MET A 241 23.64 -10.10 -1.22
CA MET A 241 24.74 -10.28 -0.28
C MET A 241 25.96 -10.79 -1.01
N ASP A 242 27.12 -10.24 -0.69
CA ASP A 242 28.41 -10.81 -1.07
C ASP A 242 28.71 -12.01 -0.17
N PRO A 243 28.85 -13.23 -0.71
CA PRO A 243 28.96 -14.44 0.11
C PRO A 243 30.32 -14.57 0.83
N GLU A 244 31.36 -13.85 0.40
CA GLU A 244 32.69 -13.90 1.03
C GLU A 244 32.74 -12.95 2.23
N THR A 245 32.27 -11.71 2.03
CA THR A 245 32.36 -10.63 3.03
C THR A 245 31.13 -10.47 3.90
N GLU A 246 29.98 -11.05 3.52
CA GLU A 246 28.64 -10.77 4.08
C GLU A 246 28.21 -9.31 3.97
N SER A 247 28.84 -8.53 3.07
CA SER A 247 28.39 -7.17 2.76
C SER A 247 27.04 -7.24 2.05
N LEU A 248 26.09 -6.42 2.50
CA LEU A 248 24.74 -6.34 1.94
C LEU A 248 24.63 -5.16 0.97
N TYR A 249 23.86 -5.35 -0.08
CA TYR A 249 23.61 -4.32 -1.09
C TYR A 249 22.12 -4.23 -1.40
N SER A 250 21.61 -3.01 -1.53
CA SER A 250 20.23 -2.75 -1.95
C SER A 250 20.23 -1.72 -3.07
N SER A 251 19.43 -1.93 -4.11
CA SER A 251 19.14 -0.93 -5.14
C SER A 251 17.65 -0.66 -5.20
N PHE A 252 17.24 0.59 -5.37
CA PHE A 252 15.82 0.99 -5.40
C PHE A 252 15.61 2.18 -6.33
N GLY A 253 14.35 2.40 -6.74
CA GLY A 253 13.95 3.60 -7.47
C GLY A 253 13.86 4.81 -6.55
N THR A 254 14.22 5.99 -7.05
CA THR A 254 14.13 7.29 -6.36
C THR A 254 13.33 8.26 -7.21
N LYS A 255 12.01 8.35 -7.01
CA LYS A 255 11.12 9.14 -7.87
C LYS A 255 10.80 10.50 -7.25
N VAL A 256 10.43 11.48 -8.07
CA VAL A 256 10.07 12.83 -7.57
C VAL A 256 8.63 12.84 -7.08
N LYS A 257 7.75 12.13 -7.78
CA LYS A 257 6.34 11.96 -7.37
C LYS A 257 6.18 10.64 -6.65
N GLN A 258 5.30 10.62 -5.66
CA GLN A 258 4.80 9.41 -5.01
C GLN A 258 3.88 8.64 -5.97
N SER A 259 4.49 7.97 -6.94
CA SER A 259 3.82 7.16 -7.94
C SER A 259 4.76 6.05 -8.41
N HIS A 260 4.22 4.84 -8.53
CA HIS A 260 4.99 3.69 -9.02
C HIS A 260 5.45 3.87 -10.48
N ILE A 261 4.72 4.67 -11.27
CA ILE A 261 4.96 4.86 -12.70
C ILE A 261 5.57 6.22 -13.05
N ASP A 262 5.94 7.03 -12.06
CA ASP A 262 6.63 8.30 -12.31
C ASP A 262 7.91 8.06 -13.14
N PRO A 263 8.04 8.68 -14.33
CA PRO A 263 9.26 8.59 -15.14
C PRO A 263 10.40 9.45 -14.60
N THR A 264 10.13 10.36 -13.66
CA THR A 264 11.15 11.26 -13.14
C THR A 264 11.91 10.65 -11.96
N GLY A 265 13.08 11.23 -11.67
CA GLY A 265 13.98 10.71 -10.65
C GLY A 265 15.01 9.73 -11.22
N GLY A 266 15.39 8.72 -10.44
CA GLY A 266 16.42 7.75 -10.83
C GLY A 266 16.42 6.49 -9.96
N SER A 267 17.62 6.08 -9.56
CA SER A 267 17.85 4.95 -8.66
C SER A 267 18.97 5.30 -7.69
N ALA A 268 18.98 4.66 -6.53
CA ALA A 268 20.09 4.71 -5.58
C ALA A 268 20.51 3.30 -5.19
N ARG A 269 21.74 3.17 -4.69
CA ARG A 269 22.33 1.91 -4.24
C ARG A 269 22.99 2.13 -2.90
N MET A 270 22.73 1.23 -1.97
CA MET A 270 23.25 1.30 -0.61
C MET A 270 24.03 0.03 -0.27
N GLU A 271 25.10 0.18 0.50
CA GLU A 271 25.92 -0.90 1.03
C GLU A 271 25.88 -0.91 2.55
N SER A 272 25.83 -2.09 3.15
CA SER A 272 26.09 -2.31 4.57
C SER A 272 27.19 -3.33 4.77
N ARG A 273 28.11 -3.05 5.69
CA ARG A 273 29.26 -3.92 6.06
C ARG A 273 29.18 -4.46 7.49
N ASP A 274 28.08 -4.19 8.19
CA ASP A 274 27.88 -4.53 9.60
C ASP A 274 26.59 -5.35 9.83
N GLY A 275 26.20 -6.09 8.79
CA GLY A 275 25.03 -6.96 8.80
C GLY A 275 23.71 -6.19 8.67
N GLY A 276 23.69 -5.00 8.09
CA GLY A 276 22.49 -4.21 7.83
C GLY A 276 22.17 -3.14 8.88
N ARG A 277 23.11 -2.80 9.77
CA ARG A 277 22.87 -1.80 10.84
C ARG A 277 23.16 -0.38 10.37
N THR A 278 24.18 -0.21 9.53
CA THR A 278 24.49 1.05 8.88
C THR A 278 24.55 0.86 7.38
N TRP A 279 24.14 1.89 6.65
CA TRP A 279 24.05 1.89 5.20
C TRP A 279 24.69 3.15 4.63
N GLN A 280 25.51 2.99 3.59
CA GLN A 280 26.16 4.09 2.87
C GLN A 280 25.87 3.99 1.37
N GLU A 281 25.77 5.13 0.69
CA GLU A 281 25.53 5.16 -0.76
C GLU A 281 26.78 4.67 -1.52
N VAL A 282 26.55 3.89 -2.58
CA VAL A 282 27.60 3.37 -3.47
C VAL A 282 27.21 3.56 -4.93
N GLU A 283 28.19 3.71 -5.81
CA GLU A 283 27.93 3.90 -7.24
C GLU A 283 27.49 2.59 -7.92
N THR A 284 28.13 1.48 -7.56
CA THR A 284 27.91 0.16 -8.17
C THR A 284 27.81 -0.93 -7.11
N ILE A 285 27.05 -1.98 -7.43
CA ILE A 285 26.97 -3.22 -6.63
C ILE A 285 27.99 -4.19 -7.24
N PRO A 286 28.86 -4.83 -6.44
CA PRO A 286 29.89 -5.70 -6.97
C PRO A 286 29.27 -6.92 -7.67
N PRO A 287 29.85 -7.41 -8.79
CA PRO A 287 29.37 -8.59 -9.48
C PRO A 287 29.48 -9.89 -8.68
N THR A 288 29.99 -9.87 -7.45
CA THR A 288 30.01 -11.00 -6.50
C THR A 288 28.76 -11.05 -5.62
N ALA A 289 28.05 -9.94 -5.43
CA ALA A 289 26.83 -9.91 -4.65
C ALA A 289 25.71 -10.72 -5.34
N ARG A 290 25.02 -11.57 -4.58
CA ARG A 290 23.95 -12.45 -5.06
C ARG A 290 22.69 -12.23 -4.25
N GLY A 291 21.55 -12.16 -4.92
CA GLY A 291 20.26 -12.35 -4.26
C GLY A 291 19.91 -13.84 -4.23
N GLU A 292 18.95 -14.23 -3.40
CA GLU A 292 18.45 -15.61 -3.30
C GLU A 292 17.74 -16.10 -4.57
N ARG A 293 17.35 -15.18 -5.46
CA ARG A 293 16.56 -15.49 -6.64
C ARG A 293 17.43 -15.36 -7.89
N PRO A 294 17.28 -16.28 -8.87
CA PRO A 294 18.02 -16.21 -10.12
C PRO A 294 17.66 -14.92 -10.88
N GLY A 295 18.52 -14.50 -11.81
CA GLY A 295 18.17 -13.45 -12.77
C GLY A 295 17.06 -13.91 -13.74
N SER A 296 16.52 -12.98 -14.54
CA SER A 296 15.46 -13.28 -15.52
C SER A 296 15.95 -14.05 -16.76
N VAL A 297 17.26 -14.26 -16.88
CA VAL A 297 17.90 -14.95 -18.01
C VAL A 297 18.40 -16.31 -17.57
N PHE A 298 17.93 -17.35 -18.25
CA PHE A 298 18.26 -18.75 -17.98
C PHE A 298 19.07 -19.36 -19.11
N THR A 299 19.70 -20.50 -18.85
CA THR A 299 20.48 -21.23 -19.87
C THR A 299 19.69 -22.47 -20.30
N ALA A 300 19.41 -22.59 -21.59
CA ALA A 300 18.77 -23.77 -22.19
C ALA A 300 19.76 -24.94 -22.28
N ALA A 301 19.25 -26.15 -22.55
CA ALA A 301 20.06 -27.37 -22.63
C ALA A 301 21.20 -27.31 -23.67
N ASP A 302 21.03 -26.50 -24.73
CA ASP A 302 22.05 -26.29 -25.77
C ASP A 302 23.00 -25.11 -25.49
N GLY A 303 22.98 -24.56 -24.27
CA GLY A 303 23.87 -23.49 -23.82
C GLY A 303 23.40 -22.08 -24.18
N ALA A 304 22.32 -21.93 -24.95
CA ALA A 304 21.78 -20.62 -25.28
C ALA A 304 21.13 -19.92 -24.08
N LYS A 305 21.13 -18.58 -24.09
CA LYS A 305 20.42 -17.77 -23.10
C LYS A 305 18.97 -17.58 -23.52
N VAL A 306 18.05 -17.73 -22.58
CA VAL A 306 16.61 -17.61 -22.80
C VAL A 306 16.00 -16.70 -21.74
N GLU A 307 15.10 -15.83 -22.15
CA GLU A 307 14.30 -15.00 -21.26
C GLU A 307 12.85 -14.93 -21.74
N ILE A 308 11.94 -15.02 -20.76
CA ILE A 308 10.54 -14.62 -20.95
C ILE A 308 10.40 -13.22 -20.35
N GLY A 309 10.09 -12.22 -21.18
CA GLY A 309 10.06 -10.80 -20.86
C GLY A 309 8.67 -10.18 -20.87
N HIS A 310 8.58 -9.00 -20.24
CA HIS A 310 7.40 -8.13 -20.19
C HIS A 310 7.83 -6.71 -20.55
N TYR A 311 7.02 -5.96 -21.30
CA TYR A 311 7.29 -4.54 -21.59
C TYR A 311 7.09 -3.59 -20.42
N PHE A 312 6.32 -4.00 -19.39
CA PHE A 312 5.92 -3.14 -18.29
C PHE A 312 5.22 -1.87 -18.79
N TRP A 313 5.31 -0.77 -18.02
CA TRP A 313 4.66 0.49 -18.38
C TRP A 313 5.26 1.14 -19.64
N ARG A 314 4.51 1.11 -20.74
CA ARG A 314 4.82 1.84 -21.98
C ARG A 314 4.04 3.15 -22.01
N ARG A 315 4.70 4.24 -22.38
CA ARG A 315 4.14 5.60 -22.37
C ARG A 315 3.86 6.09 -23.79
N TYR A 316 2.74 6.78 -23.96
CA TYR A 316 2.24 7.28 -25.24
C TYR A 316 1.81 8.75 -25.11
N PRO A 317 1.84 9.54 -26.20
CA PRO A 317 1.18 10.85 -26.24
C PRO A 317 -0.29 10.75 -25.84
N ALA A 318 -0.79 11.69 -25.04
CA ALA A 318 -2.16 11.65 -24.52
C ALA A 318 -3.25 11.68 -25.62
N GLU A 319 -2.94 12.23 -26.78
CA GLU A 319 -3.83 12.28 -27.94
C GLU A 319 -4.15 10.88 -28.50
N GLN A 320 -3.31 9.88 -28.19
CA GLN A 320 -3.55 8.48 -28.60
C GLN A 320 -4.53 7.74 -27.68
N LYS A 321 -4.90 8.32 -26.52
CA LYS A 321 -5.80 7.70 -25.55
C LYS A 321 -7.10 7.17 -26.19
N PRO A 322 -7.82 7.91 -27.06
CA PRO A 322 -9.08 7.43 -27.64
C PRO A 322 -8.95 6.14 -28.45
N GLU A 323 -7.80 5.95 -29.11
CA GLU A 323 -7.52 4.73 -29.88
C GLU A 323 -7.01 3.61 -28.99
N LEU A 324 -6.06 3.89 -28.09
CA LEU A 324 -5.50 2.89 -27.19
C LEU A 324 -6.55 2.30 -26.24
N GLN A 325 -7.46 3.13 -25.70
CA GLN A 325 -8.49 2.71 -24.75
C GLN A 325 -9.52 1.75 -25.35
N LYS A 326 -9.57 1.61 -26.68
CA LYS A 326 -10.42 0.59 -27.34
C LYS A 326 -9.95 -0.83 -27.02
N LYS A 327 -8.66 -1.01 -26.71
CA LYS A 327 -8.06 -2.31 -26.44
C LYS A 327 -7.44 -2.42 -25.04
N TYR A 328 -6.87 -1.34 -24.50
CA TYR A 328 -6.02 -1.39 -23.31
C TYR A 328 -6.60 -0.64 -22.12
N PHE A 329 -6.25 -1.10 -20.92
CA PHE A 329 -6.32 -0.29 -19.72
C PHE A 329 -5.36 0.90 -19.89
N ILE A 330 -5.87 2.12 -19.66
CA ILE A 330 -5.09 3.34 -19.77
C ILE A 330 -4.87 3.93 -18.38
N GLN A 331 -3.60 4.02 -18.00
CA GLN A 331 -3.17 4.76 -16.83
C GLN A 331 -2.85 6.20 -17.25
N ASP A 332 -3.75 7.13 -16.96
CA ASP A 332 -3.65 8.55 -17.29
C ASP A 332 -3.55 9.46 -16.05
N ASN A 333 -3.85 8.92 -14.87
CA ASN A 333 -3.62 9.56 -13.59
C ASN A 333 -2.32 9.05 -12.95
N SER A 334 -1.89 9.65 -11.84
CA SER A 334 -0.83 9.09 -10.99
C SER A 334 0.52 8.89 -11.70
N GLY A 335 0.98 9.83 -12.53
CA GLY A 335 2.40 9.93 -12.87
C GLY A 335 2.95 9.36 -14.19
N PRO A 336 2.21 9.09 -15.29
CA PRO A 336 2.87 8.72 -16.56
C PRO A 336 3.76 9.85 -17.13
N GLY A 337 3.54 11.09 -16.69
CA GLY A 337 4.27 12.29 -17.11
C GLY A 337 3.34 13.30 -17.80
N PRO A 338 3.74 14.59 -17.93
CA PRO A 338 2.92 15.60 -18.59
C PRO A 338 2.61 15.24 -20.05
N GLY A 339 1.33 15.33 -20.44
CA GLY A 339 0.89 15.03 -21.82
C GLY A 339 1.06 13.56 -22.22
N LYS A 340 1.14 12.64 -21.25
CA LYS A 340 1.31 11.21 -21.49
C LYS A 340 0.22 10.38 -20.85
N VAL A 341 -0.03 9.23 -21.46
CA VAL A 341 -0.76 8.10 -20.88
C VAL A 341 0.12 6.86 -20.92
N ALA A 342 -0.18 5.84 -20.12
CA ALA A 342 0.58 4.60 -20.09
C ALA A 342 -0.30 3.36 -20.18
N THR A 343 0.26 2.28 -20.74
CA THR A 343 -0.33 0.93 -20.73
C THR A 343 0.65 -0.05 -20.10
N CYS A 344 0.14 -1.10 -19.46
CA CYS A 344 0.93 -2.21 -18.92
C CYS A 344 0.41 -3.50 -19.57
N THR A 345 1.06 -3.92 -20.65
CA THR A 345 0.63 -5.08 -21.45
C THR A 345 1.71 -5.51 -22.44
N GLY A 346 1.61 -6.75 -22.93
CA GLY A 346 2.47 -7.38 -23.94
C GLY A 346 3.68 -8.09 -23.34
N GLY A 347 4.06 -9.25 -23.87
CA GLY A 347 5.24 -10.00 -23.43
C GLY A 347 5.95 -10.64 -24.61
N PHE A 348 7.15 -11.15 -24.35
CA PHE A 348 7.98 -11.77 -25.38
C PHE A 348 8.77 -12.94 -24.82
N VAL A 349 9.17 -13.85 -25.70
CA VAL A 349 10.29 -14.77 -25.46
C VAL A 349 11.47 -14.28 -26.28
N ARG A 350 12.67 -14.29 -25.72
CA ARG A 350 13.89 -14.02 -26.46
C ARG A 350 14.97 -15.05 -26.18
N ARG A 351 15.79 -15.30 -27.19
CA ARG A 351 16.87 -16.28 -27.19
C ARG A 351 18.15 -15.70 -27.75
N SER A 352 19.29 -16.08 -27.18
CA SER A 352 20.62 -15.70 -27.64
C SER A 352 21.55 -16.91 -27.69
N THR A 353 22.30 -17.06 -28.79
CA THR A 353 23.31 -18.12 -29.00
C THR A 353 24.75 -17.61 -28.87
N ASP A 354 24.94 -16.33 -28.51
CA ASP A 354 26.23 -15.65 -28.44
C ASP A 354 26.46 -15.00 -27.06
N ASP A 355 25.93 -15.63 -26.01
CA ASP A 355 26.02 -15.23 -24.60
C ASP A 355 25.39 -13.85 -24.32
N GLY A 356 24.23 -13.59 -24.92
CA GLY A 356 23.42 -12.40 -24.68
C GLY A 356 23.84 -11.17 -25.47
N LYS A 357 24.78 -11.28 -26.43
CA LYS A 357 25.20 -10.15 -27.26
C LYS A 357 24.15 -9.78 -28.30
N THR A 358 23.52 -10.77 -28.92
CA THR A 358 22.38 -10.60 -29.83
C THR A 358 21.22 -11.49 -29.41
N TRP A 359 19.99 -11.03 -29.69
CA TRP A 359 18.76 -11.69 -29.27
C TRP A 359 17.77 -11.81 -30.42
N GLU A 360 17.31 -13.03 -30.69
CA GLU A 360 16.10 -13.28 -31.45
C GLU A 360 14.90 -13.14 -30.50
N LYS A 361 13.87 -12.39 -30.90
CA LYS A 361 12.71 -12.07 -30.06
C LYS A 361 11.42 -12.45 -30.77
N THR A 362 10.55 -13.15 -30.06
CA THR A 362 9.21 -13.53 -30.49
C THR A 362 8.19 -12.93 -29.53
N GLU A 363 7.26 -12.13 -30.05
CA GLU A 363 6.16 -11.58 -29.25
C GLU A 363 5.20 -12.71 -28.81
N ILE A 364 4.52 -12.51 -27.68
CA ILE A 364 3.49 -13.39 -27.14
C ILE A 364 2.13 -12.67 -27.28
N PRO A 365 1.35 -12.93 -28.34
CA PRO A 365 0.08 -12.26 -28.59
C PRO A 365 -0.95 -12.41 -27.46
N GLU A 366 -0.90 -13.52 -26.72
CA GLU A 366 -1.77 -13.81 -25.58
C GLU A 366 -1.56 -12.85 -24.41
N LEU A 367 -0.42 -12.14 -24.38
CA LEU A 367 -0.12 -11.12 -23.38
C LEU A 367 -0.37 -9.70 -23.89
N ASP A 368 -0.63 -9.47 -25.18
CA ASP A 368 -0.98 -8.16 -25.73
C ASP A 368 -2.50 -7.90 -25.64
N VAL A 369 -2.98 -7.83 -24.41
CA VAL A 369 -4.40 -7.76 -24.05
C VAL A 369 -4.70 -6.51 -23.22
N TYR A 370 -5.91 -6.41 -22.67
CA TYR A 370 -6.35 -5.22 -21.90
C TYR A 370 -5.37 -4.81 -20.80
N MET A 371 -4.87 -5.76 -20.01
CA MET A 371 -3.77 -5.54 -19.08
C MET A 371 -2.98 -6.84 -18.88
N ALA A 372 -1.66 -6.76 -18.94
CA ALA A 372 -0.78 -7.87 -18.57
C ALA A 372 0.39 -7.33 -17.76
N GLY A 373 0.72 -8.01 -16.66
CA GLY A 373 1.69 -7.55 -15.67
C GLY A 373 2.50 -8.71 -15.12
N SER A 374 3.75 -8.49 -14.75
CA SER A 374 4.54 -9.49 -14.03
C SER A 374 5.49 -8.81 -13.05
N SER A 375 5.82 -9.50 -11.97
CA SER A 375 6.76 -9.04 -10.95
C SER A 375 8.18 -9.57 -11.21
N PRO A 376 9.21 -8.99 -10.59
CA PRO A 376 10.57 -9.52 -10.60
C PRO A 376 10.74 -10.92 -9.98
N TRP A 377 9.65 -11.47 -9.42
CA TRP A 377 9.63 -12.75 -8.71
C TRP A 377 8.85 -13.84 -9.44
N SER A 378 8.34 -13.51 -10.62
CA SER A 378 7.38 -14.37 -11.28
C SER A 378 8.03 -15.44 -12.15
N PHE A 379 9.35 -15.65 -12.09
CA PHE A 379 10.06 -16.60 -12.95
C PHE A 379 10.92 -17.61 -12.20
N CYS A 380 11.13 -18.77 -12.81
CA CYS A 380 12.03 -19.82 -12.35
C CYS A 380 12.43 -20.74 -13.51
N GLN A 381 13.42 -21.62 -13.28
CA GLN A 381 13.75 -22.72 -14.18
C GLN A 381 13.63 -24.05 -13.44
N LEU A 382 12.90 -24.99 -14.04
CA LEU A 382 12.71 -26.34 -13.51
C LEU A 382 13.96 -27.21 -13.72
N PRO A 383 14.09 -28.33 -12.99
CA PRO A 383 15.24 -29.24 -13.14
C PRO A 383 15.43 -29.79 -14.56
N ASP A 384 14.34 -29.91 -15.34
CA ASP A 384 14.41 -30.36 -16.73
C ASP A 384 14.81 -29.26 -17.73
N GLY A 385 15.15 -28.06 -17.24
CA GLY A 385 15.55 -26.91 -18.02
C GLY A 385 14.41 -25.99 -18.46
N THR A 386 13.13 -26.35 -18.20
CA THR A 386 11.99 -25.51 -18.59
C THR A 386 11.98 -24.19 -17.81
N VAL A 387 11.93 -23.07 -18.53
CA VAL A 387 11.80 -21.73 -17.98
C VAL A 387 10.33 -21.36 -17.88
N LEU A 388 9.91 -20.85 -16.72
CA LEU A 388 8.55 -20.38 -16.47
C LEU A 388 8.58 -18.89 -16.12
N ARG A 389 7.55 -18.16 -16.55
CA ARG A 389 7.22 -16.84 -16.00
C ARG A 389 5.71 -16.65 -15.87
N ALA A 390 5.26 -16.25 -14.68
CA ALA A 390 3.89 -15.92 -14.37
C ALA A 390 3.58 -14.44 -14.68
N PHE A 391 2.34 -14.20 -15.09
CA PHE A 391 1.80 -12.91 -15.46
C PHE A 391 0.39 -12.79 -14.90
N MET A 392 0.06 -11.68 -14.25
CA MET A 392 -1.33 -11.27 -14.14
C MET A 392 -1.82 -10.87 -15.54
N VAL A 393 -3.03 -11.28 -15.90
CA VAL A 393 -3.62 -11.02 -17.21
C VAL A 393 -5.10 -10.74 -17.04
N ARG A 394 -5.53 -9.58 -17.54
CA ARG A 394 -6.93 -9.25 -17.79
C ARG A 394 -7.13 -9.14 -19.29
N LYS A 395 -7.95 -10.02 -19.87
CA LYS A 395 -8.11 -10.11 -21.33
C LYS A 395 -8.89 -8.94 -21.91
N THR A 396 -10.03 -8.61 -21.30
CA THR A 396 -10.89 -7.47 -21.66
C THR A 396 -11.25 -6.65 -20.42
N ALA A 397 -11.83 -5.45 -20.59
CA ALA A 397 -12.25 -4.62 -19.46
C ALA A 397 -13.32 -5.28 -18.56
N GLN A 398 -14.04 -6.28 -19.07
CA GLN A 398 -15.11 -6.98 -18.35
C GLN A 398 -14.66 -8.31 -17.72
N ASP A 399 -13.47 -8.80 -18.07
CA ASP A 399 -12.96 -10.05 -17.52
C ASP A 399 -12.33 -9.84 -16.13
N SER A 400 -12.32 -10.88 -15.31
CA SER A 400 -11.47 -10.94 -14.11
C SER A 400 -9.99 -10.93 -14.51
N CYS A 401 -9.16 -10.51 -13.57
CA CYS A 401 -7.73 -10.71 -13.64
C CYS A 401 -7.39 -12.13 -13.19
N ASP A 402 -6.60 -12.84 -13.98
CA ASP A 402 -6.12 -14.18 -13.66
C ASP A 402 -4.59 -14.23 -13.73
N SER A 403 -3.97 -15.29 -13.20
CA SER A 403 -2.55 -15.54 -13.45
C SER A 403 -2.36 -16.58 -14.57
N TYR A 404 -1.50 -16.24 -15.53
CA TYR A 404 -1.05 -17.10 -16.62
C TYR A 404 0.45 -17.37 -16.50
N VAL A 405 0.88 -18.57 -16.85
CA VAL A 405 2.28 -18.97 -16.91
C VAL A 405 2.68 -19.18 -18.36
N VAL A 406 3.70 -18.46 -18.79
CA VAL A 406 4.42 -18.76 -20.03
C VAL A 406 5.52 -19.76 -19.72
N ARG A 407 5.69 -20.77 -20.57
CA ARG A 407 6.71 -21.81 -20.44
C ARG A 407 7.49 -22.01 -21.72
N THR A 408 8.78 -22.27 -21.62
CA THR A 408 9.63 -22.64 -22.76
C THR A 408 10.82 -23.49 -22.34
N LYS A 409 11.25 -24.44 -23.19
CA LYS A 409 12.48 -25.23 -22.98
C LYS A 409 13.69 -24.67 -23.73
N ASP A 410 13.45 -23.93 -24.80
CA ASP A 410 14.50 -23.52 -25.73
C ASP A 410 14.41 -22.05 -26.14
N GLY A 411 13.36 -21.33 -25.78
CA GLY A 411 13.15 -19.94 -26.22
C GLY A 411 12.76 -19.78 -27.69
N LYS A 412 12.52 -20.87 -28.42
CA LYS A 412 12.04 -20.87 -29.82
C LYS A 412 10.54 -21.12 -29.87
N THR A 413 10.06 -22.05 -29.05
CA THR A 413 8.63 -22.32 -28.87
C THR A 413 8.23 -22.07 -27.43
N TYR A 414 6.95 -21.75 -27.21
CA TYR A 414 6.42 -21.51 -25.88
C TYR A 414 4.96 -21.96 -25.80
N ASP A 415 4.50 -22.22 -24.59
CA ASP A 415 3.08 -22.36 -24.27
C ASP A 415 2.65 -21.28 -23.28
N VAL A 416 1.37 -20.90 -23.34
CA VAL A 416 0.74 -19.97 -22.40
C VAL A 416 -0.39 -20.71 -21.69
N VAL A 417 -0.25 -20.91 -20.38
CA VAL A 417 -1.16 -21.71 -19.55
C VAL A 417 -1.88 -20.78 -18.57
N ARG A 418 -3.21 -20.89 -18.45
CA ARG A 418 -3.95 -20.23 -17.36
C ARG A 418 -3.72 -21.01 -16.07
N ALA A 419 -3.03 -20.42 -15.10
CA ALA A 419 -2.52 -21.13 -13.91
C ALA A 419 -3.39 -20.92 -12.66
N MET A 420 -3.97 -19.73 -12.48
CA MET A 420 -4.77 -19.42 -11.29
C MET A 420 -5.89 -18.46 -11.66
N TRP A 421 -7.12 -18.77 -11.25
CA TRP A 421 -8.29 -17.91 -11.43
C TRP A 421 -9.35 -18.20 -10.37
N ASP A 422 -10.24 -17.23 -10.12
CA ASP A 422 -11.44 -17.45 -9.33
C ASP A 422 -12.56 -18.03 -10.21
N PRO A 423 -13.03 -19.28 -9.98
CA PRO A 423 -14.15 -19.84 -10.74
C PRO A 423 -15.45 -19.04 -10.55
N THR A 424 -15.59 -18.30 -9.45
CA THR A 424 -16.77 -17.45 -9.18
C THR A 424 -16.67 -16.05 -9.79
N ARG A 425 -15.48 -15.66 -10.28
CA ARG A 425 -15.17 -14.34 -10.87
C ARG A 425 -15.46 -13.15 -9.94
N LYS A 426 -15.38 -13.37 -8.62
CA LYS A 426 -15.54 -12.32 -7.61
C LYS A 426 -14.19 -11.72 -7.21
N GLU A 427 -13.14 -12.52 -7.26
CA GLU A 427 -11.78 -12.09 -6.94
C GLU A 427 -10.90 -11.95 -8.18
N ASP A 428 -10.00 -10.97 -8.15
CA ASP A 428 -8.97 -10.77 -9.16
C ASP A 428 -7.64 -11.36 -8.68
N VAL A 429 -6.99 -12.20 -9.47
CA VAL A 429 -5.60 -12.62 -9.22
C VAL A 429 -4.67 -11.57 -9.81
N THR A 430 -3.95 -10.85 -8.97
CA THR A 430 -3.18 -9.64 -9.35
C THR A 430 -1.69 -9.79 -9.08
N GLU A 431 -0.91 -8.77 -9.45
CA GLU A 431 0.52 -8.67 -9.15
C GLU A 431 0.74 -8.25 -7.68
N GLU A 432 1.61 -8.90 -6.91
CA GLU A 432 2.69 -9.80 -7.33
C GLU A 432 2.34 -11.30 -7.44
N ASN A 433 3.10 -12.03 -8.26
CA ASN A 433 3.16 -13.49 -8.27
C ASN A 433 4.58 -13.99 -7.99
N VAL A 434 4.74 -14.94 -7.07
CA VAL A 434 6.05 -15.54 -6.74
C VAL A 434 6.04 -17.02 -7.08
N LEU A 435 6.95 -17.45 -7.95
CA LEU A 435 7.16 -18.86 -8.30
C LEU A 435 8.27 -19.50 -7.47
N HIS A 436 8.07 -20.72 -6.98
CA HIS A 436 9.09 -21.49 -6.26
C HIS A 436 9.19 -22.91 -6.78
N VAL A 437 10.41 -23.37 -7.06
CA VAL A 437 10.69 -24.76 -7.43
C VAL A 437 10.97 -25.53 -6.15
N MET A 438 10.14 -26.54 -5.90
CA MET A 438 10.25 -27.40 -4.74
C MET A 438 11.41 -28.39 -4.89
N ASN A 439 11.86 -28.96 -3.77
CA ASN A 439 12.96 -29.93 -3.71
C ASN A 439 12.66 -31.22 -4.48
N ASP A 440 11.39 -31.56 -4.68
CA ASP A 440 10.94 -32.71 -5.48
C ASP A 440 10.79 -32.40 -6.98
N GLY A 441 11.10 -31.17 -7.41
CA GLY A 441 11.01 -30.71 -8.79
C GLY A 441 9.65 -30.16 -9.20
N ASN A 442 8.64 -30.23 -8.32
CA ASN A 442 7.34 -29.58 -8.54
C ASN A 442 7.47 -28.06 -8.39
N VAL A 443 6.43 -27.32 -8.78
CA VAL A 443 6.44 -25.86 -8.68
C VAL A 443 5.16 -25.35 -8.03
N TRP A 444 5.28 -24.31 -7.21
CA TRP A 444 4.13 -23.55 -6.73
C TRP A 444 4.25 -22.06 -7.05
N MET A 445 3.10 -21.40 -7.07
CA MET A 445 2.96 -19.95 -7.24
C MET A 445 2.17 -19.37 -6.07
N MET A 446 2.65 -18.32 -5.40
CA MET A 446 1.85 -17.50 -4.49
C MET A 446 1.44 -16.21 -5.19
N ALA A 447 0.18 -15.82 -5.08
CA ALA A 447 -0.37 -14.65 -5.76
C ALA A 447 -1.12 -13.72 -4.81
N ARG A 448 -0.97 -12.42 -5.06
CA ARG A 448 -1.85 -11.39 -4.50
C ARG A 448 -3.25 -11.53 -5.08
N ILE A 449 -4.26 -11.38 -4.23
CA ILE A 449 -5.66 -11.30 -4.63
C ILE A 449 -6.15 -9.86 -4.48
N GLY A 450 -6.90 -9.37 -5.47
CA GLY A 450 -7.57 -8.08 -5.44
C GLY A 450 -8.65 -8.09 -4.37
N VAL A 451 -8.70 -7.02 -3.57
CA VAL A 451 -9.46 -6.93 -2.30
C VAL A 451 -10.98 -6.78 -2.47
N SER A 452 -11.58 -7.32 -3.53
CA SER A 452 -13.05 -7.21 -3.76
C SER A 452 -13.89 -7.91 -2.68
N SER A 453 -13.38 -8.98 -2.05
CA SER A 453 -14.03 -9.63 -0.89
C SER A 453 -13.77 -8.96 0.46
N GLY A 454 -12.75 -8.12 0.58
CA GLY A 454 -12.32 -7.51 1.85
C GLY A 454 -11.51 -8.41 2.80
N ASP A 455 -11.29 -9.69 2.48
CA ASP A 455 -10.58 -10.61 3.38
C ASP A 455 -9.04 -10.61 3.24
N ASP A 456 -8.55 -10.26 2.05
CA ASP A 456 -7.13 -10.09 1.68
C ASP A 456 -6.23 -11.31 1.96
N PHE A 457 -6.77 -12.52 1.75
CA PHE A 457 -5.97 -13.74 1.81
C PHE A 457 -5.28 -14.03 0.46
N MET A 458 -3.98 -14.30 0.50
CA MET A 458 -3.23 -14.72 -0.67
C MET A 458 -3.62 -16.13 -1.12
N TRP A 459 -3.54 -16.38 -2.42
CA TRP A 459 -3.81 -17.70 -2.99
C TRP A 459 -2.51 -18.34 -3.47
N GLN A 460 -2.48 -19.67 -3.44
CA GLN A 460 -1.38 -20.46 -3.92
C GLN A 460 -1.85 -21.43 -5.00
N ALA A 461 -1.05 -21.68 -6.02
CA ALA A 461 -1.31 -22.70 -7.03
C ALA A 461 -0.14 -23.67 -7.12
N PHE A 462 -0.41 -24.96 -7.29
CA PHE A 462 0.59 -26.03 -7.37
C PHE A 462 0.54 -26.69 -8.73
N SER A 463 1.71 -27.04 -9.27
CA SER A 463 1.83 -27.88 -10.46
C SER A 463 2.83 -29.02 -10.22
N GLU A 464 2.39 -30.22 -10.61
CA GLU A 464 3.13 -31.47 -10.48
C GLU A 464 3.54 -32.06 -11.84
N ASP A 465 3.23 -31.36 -12.93
CA ASP A 465 3.47 -31.78 -14.32
C ASP A 465 4.33 -30.75 -15.09
N GLY A 466 5.27 -30.17 -14.35
CA GLY A 466 6.21 -29.19 -14.86
C GLY A 466 5.59 -27.84 -15.18
N GLY A 467 4.41 -27.50 -14.66
CA GLY A 467 3.70 -26.22 -14.83
C GLY A 467 2.66 -26.22 -15.97
N THR A 468 2.20 -27.39 -16.41
CA THR A 468 1.24 -27.55 -17.52
C THR A 468 -0.19 -27.49 -17.01
N THR A 469 -0.45 -28.05 -15.84
CA THR A 469 -1.72 -27.91 -15.11
C THR A 469 -1.46 -27.41 -13.70
N TRP A 470 -2.44 -26.70 -13.15
CA TRP A 470 -2.31 -26.01 -11.86
C TRP A 470 -3.55 -26.21 -11.00
N ARG A 471 -3.34 -26.48 -9.71
CA ARG A 471 -4.39 -26.58 -8.69
C ARG A 471 -4.27 -25.43 -7.71
N THR A 472 -5.33 -24.61 -7.61
CA THR A 472 -5.38 -23.41 -6.74
C THR A 472 -5.91 -23.76 -5.35
N VAL A 473 -5.37 -23.12 -4.32
CA VAL A 473 -5.75 -23.21 -2.91
C VAL A 473 -5.71 -21.80 -2.31
N LYS A 474 -6.77 -21.41 -1.59
CA LYS A 474 -6.77 -20.20 -0.77
C LYS A 474 -5.97 -20.46 0.50
N THR A 475 -4.99 -19.61 0.80
CA THR A 475 -4.19 -19.73 2.03
C THR A 475 -4.86 -19.00 3.19
N ALA A 476 -4.36 -19.23 4.40
CA ALA A 476 -4.70 -18.42 5.58
C ALA A 476 -3.71 -17.24 5.79
N ILE A 477 -2.86 -16.93 4.81
CA ILE A 477 -1.91 -15.82 4.91
C ILE A 477 -2.62 -14.55 4.46
N LYS A 478 -2.85 -13.64 5.41
CA LYS A 478 -3.49 -12.34 5.17
C LYS A 478 -2.45 -11.24 4.97
N GLY A 479 -2.56 -10.48 3.88
CA GLY A 479 -1.65 -9.38 3.53
C GLY A 479 -0.87 -9.62 2.23
N HIS A 480 -0.33 -8.55 1.65
CA HIS A 480 0.46 -8.56 0.41
C HIS A 480 1.36 -7.30 0.29
N PRO A 481 2.39 -7.28 -0.57
CA PRO A 481 2.80 -8.31 -1.54
C PRO A 481 3.72 -9.41 -0.95
N PRO A 482 3.70 -10.65 -1.51
CA PRO A 482 4.49 -11.81 -1.06
C PRO A 482 5.93 -11.86 -1.62
N SER A 483 6.69 -10.78 -1.52
CA SER A 483 7.93 -10.64 -2.30
C SER A 483 9.15 -11.36 -1.71
N GLY A 484 9.27 -11.45 -0.38
CA GLY A 484 10.54 -11.80 0.26
C GLY A 484 10.63 -13.26 0.67
N LEU A 485 10.55 -14.15 -0.33
CA LEU A 485 10.69 -15.60 -0.18
C LEU A 485 12.17 -16.01 -0.21
N ILE A 486 12.63 -16.73 0.81
CA ILE A 486 13.96 -17.37 0.86
C ILE A 486 13.88 -18.76 1.47
N ARG A 487 14.86 -19.62 1.15
CA ARG A 487 15.11 -20.86 1.90
C ARG A 487 16.13 -20.58 2.99
N LEU A 488 15.80 -20.94 4.22
CA LEU A 488 16.70 -20.83 5.37
C LEU A 488 17.72 -21.97 5.36
N GLN A 489 18.85 -21.76 6.03
CA GLN A 489 19.92 -22.73 6.22
C GLN A 489 19.45 -24.03 6.90
N ASP A 490 18.37 -23.97 7.68
CA ASP A 490 17.75 -25.14 8.32
C ASP A 490 16.74 -25.88 7.41
N GLY A 491 16.59 -25.43 6.16
CA GLY A 491 15.75 -26.04 5.14
C GLY A 491 14.33 -25.47 5.04
N ARG A 492 13.86 -24.75 6.06
CA ARG A 492 12.53 -24.12 6.06
C ARG A 492 12.44 -23.02 5.01
N LEU A 493 11.23 -22.76 4.51
CA LEU A 493 10.96 -21.56 3.73
C LEU A 493 10.49 -20.44 4.64
N LEU A 494 10.99 -19.24 4.37
CA LEU A 494 10.55 -17.99 4.97
C LEU A 494 9.90 -17.13 3.89
N LEU A 495 8.66 -16.71 4.11
CA LEU A 495 8.00 -15.69 3.30
C LEU A 495 7.79 -14.43 4.13
N THR A 496 8.51 -13.36 3.78
CA THR A 496 8.22 -12.01 4.26
C THR A 496 7.29 -11.30 3.28
N TYR A 497 6.33 -10.53 3.80
CA TYR A 497 5.30 -9.89 2.99
C TYR A 497 4.80 -8.58 3.62
N GLY A 498 4.23 -7.71 2.78
CA GLY A 498 3.57 -6.48 3.25
C GLY A 498 2.26 -6.77 3.97
N TYR A 499 1.91 -5.98 4.98
CA TYR A 499 0.63 -6.09 5.67
C TYR A 499 -0.09 -4.74 5.57
N ARG A 500 -1.07 -4.70 4.65
CA ARG A 500 -1.77 -3.48 4.25
C ARG A 500 -3.12 -3.28 4.96
N HIS A 501 -3.20 -3.79 6.18
CA HIS A 501 -4.30 -3.57 7.12
C HIS A 501 -3.76 -2.88 8.34
N VAL A 502 -4.55 -2.03 8.98
CA VAL A 502 -4.16 -1.43 10.25
C VAL A 502 -3.97 -2.54 11.31
N PRO A 503 -2.84 -2.58 12.04
CA PRO A 503 -1.67 -1.72 11.90
C PRO A 503 -0.77 -2.09 10.72
N PHE A 504 -0.57 -1.13 9.81
CA PHE A 504 0.20 -1.30 8.59
C PHE A 504 1.64 -1.70 8.90
N GLY A 505 2.20 -2.62 8.13
CA GLY A 505 3.47 -3.18 8.52
C GLY A 505 4.06 -4.23 7.62
N ILE A 506 5.03 -4.96 8.18
CA ILE A 506 5.69 -6.10 7.55
C ILE A 506 5.47 -7.32 8.43
N ARG A 507 5.21 -8.46 7.79
CA ARG A 507 4.98 -9.75 8.45
C ARG A 507 5.86 -10.82 7.81
N ALA A 508 6.03 -11.93 8.51
CA ALA A 508 6.66 -13.11 7.99
C ALA A 508 5.93 -14.37 8.43
N VAL A 509 5.98 -15.40 7.59
CA VAL A 509 5.45 -16.73 7.89
C VAL A 509 6.44 -17.79 7.41
N LEU A 510 6.50 -18.92 8.13
CA LEU A 510 7.40 -20.02 7.82
C LEU A 510 6.63 -21.24 7.31
N SER A 511 7.33 -22.06 6.53
CA SER A 511 6.88 -23.37 6.07
C SER A 511 7.97 -24.41 6.27
N ASP A 512 7.61 -25.56 6.82
CA ASP A 512 8.52 -26.70 7.05
C ASP A 512 8.48 -27.74 5.92
N ASP A 513 7.53 -27.62 5.00
CA ASP A 513 7.21 -28.61 3.98
C ASP A 513 7.32 -28.04 2.56
N ASP A 514 8.23 -27.09 2.42
CA ASP A 514 8.60 -26.46 1.14
C ASP A 514 7.48 -25.63 0.49
N GLY A 515 6.65 -25.00 1.33
CA GLY A 515 5.57 -24.10 0.93
C GLY A 515 4.26 -24.81 0.64
N ARG A 516 4.09 -26.09 1.02
CA ARG A 516 2.79 -26.78 0.92
C ARG A 516 1.82 -26.30 1.98
N THR A 517 2.32 -26.05 3.18
CA THR A 517 1.58 -25.45 4.30
C THR A 517 2.40 -24.34 4.94
N TRP A 518 1.72 -23.44 5.64
CA TRP A 518 2.30 -22.25 6.27
C TRP A 518 1.81 -22.13 7.70
N ARG A 519 2.70 -21.77 8.64
CA ARG A 519 2.37 -21.60 10.06
C ARG A 519 1.67 -20.28 10.35
N THR A 520 0.44 -20.15 9.88
CA THR A 520 -0.37 -18.92 10.01
C THR A 520 -0.87 -18.67 11.43
N ASP A 521 -0.76 -19.66 12.31
CA ASP A 521 -0.92 -19.52 13.77
C ASP A 521 0.30 -18.90 14.47
N GLN A 522 1.43 -18.81 13.77
CA GLN A 522 2.71 -18.30 14.27
C GLN A 522 3.30 -17.22 13.34
N VAL A 523 2.46 -16.35 12.80
CA VAL A 523 2.92 -15.19 12.00
C VAL A 523 3.86 -14.32 12.84
N GLN A 524 5.03 -14.02 12.26
CA GLN A 524 6.01 -13.13 12.83
C GLN A 524 5.69 -11.70 12.41
N VAL A 525 5.52 -10.81 13.39
CA VAL A 525 5.30 -9.39 13.12
C VAL A 525 6.65 -8.70 13.08
N LEU A 526 7.04 -8.11 11.95
CA LEU A 526 8.33 -7.43 11.85
C LEU A 526 8.21 -5.94 12.15
N ARG A 527 7.11 -5.32 11.72
CA ARG A 527 6.90 -3.87 11.83
C ARG A 527 5.40 -3.52 11.91
N THR A 528 5.00 -2.45 12.59
CA THR A 528 3.57 -2.08 12.79
C THR A 528 3.31 -0.56 12.77
N ASP A 529 4.36 0.24 12.64
CA ASP A 529 4.36 1.71 12.64
C ASP A 529 4.15 2.29 11.22
N GLY A 530 3.55 1.50 10.32
CA GLY A 530 3.21 1.96 8.97
C GLY A 530 2.09 2.96 9.03
N ASP A 531 2.24 4.04 8.26
CA ASP A 531 1.23 5.09 8.19
C ASP A 531 0.06 4.70 7.27
N ASN A 532 0.32 3.95 6.21
CA ASN A 532 -0.68 3.65 5.19
C ASN A 532 -0.37 2.39 4.37
N PHE A 533 -1.19 2.11 3.36
CA PHE A 533 -1.10 0.88 2.57
C PHE A 533 0.05 0.84 1.55
N ASP A 534 0.66 1.96 1.17
CA ASP A 534 1.74 1.97 0.17
C ASP A 534 3.08 1.64 0.83
N LEU A 535 3.23 0.36 1.13
CA LEU A 535 4.42 -0.22 1.75
C LEU A 535 4.62 -1.68 1.33
N GLY A 536 5.76 -2.24 1.72
CA GLY A 536 6.08 -3.66 1.55
C GLY A 536 7.12 -3.88 0.46
N TYR A 537 6.82 -4.83 -0.43
CA TYR A 537 7.77 -5.39 -1.39
C TYR A 537 9.08 -5.83 -0.70
N PRO A 538 9.01 -6.72 0.30
CA PRO A 538 10.17 -7.08 1.07
C PRO A 538 11.13 -8.00 0.30
N HIS A 539 12.41 -7.89 0.61
CA HIS A 539 13.47 -8.80 0.19
C HIS A 539 14.23 -9.25 1.44
N SER A 540 14.49 -10.55 1.56
CA SER A 540 15.20 -11.11 2.71
C SER A 540 16.50 -11.79 2.30
N VAL A 541 17.47 -11.84 3.21
CA VAL A 541 18.65 -12.72 3.16
C VAL A 541 18.91 -13.25 4.57
N GLN A 542 19.57 -14.42 4.67
CA GLN A 542 20.05 -14.96 5.93
C GLN A 542 21.57 -14.81 6.05
N LEU A 543 22.02 -14.18 7.12
CA LEU A 543 23.44 -14.06 7.48
C LEU A 543 23.98 -15.39 8.04
N ARG A 544 25.30 -15.55 8.13
CA ARG A 544 25.96 -16.77 8.64
C ARG A 544 25.63 -17.05 10.10
N ASP A 545 25.35 -16.02 10.90
CA ASP A 545 24.93 -16.16 12.30
C ASP A 545 23.45 -16.58 12.45
N GLY A 546 22.73 -16.72 11.33
CA GLY A 546 21.33 -17.10 11.26
C GLY A 546 20.35 -15.93 11.38
N MET A 547 20.81 -14.69 11.55
CA MET A 547 19.97 -13.49 11.49
C MET A 547 19.41 -13.28 10.09
N ILE A 548 18.21 -12.75 10.02
CA ILE A 548 17.54 -12.36 8.78
C ILE A 548 17.60 -10.85 8.67
N VAL A 549 17.99 -10.37 7.49
CA VAL A 549 17.85 -8.97 7.12
C VAL A 549 16.76 -8.88 6.06
N THR A 550 15.68 -8.17 6.39
CA THR A 550 14.53 -7.96 5.50
C THR A 550 14.46 -6.48 5.13
N VAL A 551 14.73 -6.13 3.88
CA VAL A 551 14.62 -4.77 3.33
C VAL A 551 13.27 -4.59 2.65
N TYR A 552 12.65 -3.42 2.76
CA TYR A 552 11.36 -3.08 2.15
C TYR A 552 11.24 -1.56 2.01
N TYR A 553 10.29 -1.09 1.18
CA TYR A 553 9.91 0.32 1.25
C TYR A 553 8.75 0.52 2.22
N PHE A 554 8.75 1.67 2.87
CA PHE A 554 7.88 1.94 3.99
C PHE A 554 7.55 3.42 4.10
N VAL A 555 6.51 3.73 4.84
CA VAL A 555 6.09 5.10 5.12
C VAL A 555 5.61 5.16 6.56
N THR A 556 6.13 6.16 7.26
CA THR A 556 5.83 6.45 8.68
C THR A 556 5.00 7.72 8.76
N ALA A 557 4.59 8.11 9.98
CA ALA A 557 3.76 9.29 10.24
C ALA A 557 4.30 10.62 9.68
N ASP A 558 5.55 10.66 9.22
CA ASP A 558 6.10 11.81 8.51
C ASP A 558 5.82 11.84 7.00
N PHE A 559 5.12 10.85 6.46
CA PHE A 559 4.71 10.68 5.05
C PHE A 559 5.85 10.59 4.04
N ILE A 560 7.09 10.42 4.50
CA ILE A 560 8.23 10.21 3.60
C ILE A 560 8.35 8.72 3.33
N THR A 561 8.09 8.33 2.07
CA THR A 561 8.33 6.94 1.64
C THR A 561 9.83 6.70 1.52
N HIS A 562 10.32 5.69 2.21
CA HIS A 562 11.74 5.44 2.42
C HIS A 562 12.04 3.94 2.34
N ILE A 563 13.33 3.60 2.20
CA ILE A 563 13.77 2.21 2.33
C ILE A 563 14.19 1.97 3.77
N ALA A 564 13.66 0.90 4.35
CA ALA A 564 13.97 0.45 5.70
C ALA A 564 14.35 -1.03 5.66
N CYS A 565 15.02 -1.48 6.72
CA CYS A 565 15.21 -2.89 6.95
C CYS A 565 14.96 -3.28 8.40
N THR A 566 14.48 -4.50 8.59
CA THR A 566 14.38 -5.14 9.90
C THR A 566 15.45 -6.24 9.97
N ARG A 567 16.28 -6.21 11.01
CA ARG A 567 17.17 -7.33 11.35
C ARG A 567 16.50 -8.14 12.46
N TRP A 568 16.34 -9.45 12.28
CA TRP A 568 15.56 -10.26 13.22
C TRP A 568 15.95 -11.73 13.17
N GLN A 569 15.64 -12.45 14.25
CA GLN A 569 15.88 -13.88 14.36
C GLN A 569 14.59 -14.66 14.10
N PRO A 570 14.58 -15.65 13.19
CA PRO A 570 13.44 -16.53 13.04
C PRO A 570 13.33 -17.48 14.24
N PRO A 571 12.12 -17.89 14.62
CA PRO A 571 11.92 -18.80 15.75
C PRO A 571 12.56 -20.18 15.47
N LYS A 572 13.05 -20.84 16.52
CA LYS A 572 13.78 -22.12 16.48
C LYS A 572 12.96 -23.35 16.89
N TRP A 573 11.64 -23.23 17.01
CA TRP A 573 10.77 -24.28 17.56
C TRP A 573 10.91 -25.63 16.89
#